data_AF-G6Y974-F1
#
_entry.id   AF-G6Y974-F1
#
_cell.length_a   1.000
_cell.length_b   1.000
_cell.length_c   1.000
_cell.angle_alpha   90.00
_cell.angle_beta   90.00
_cell.angle_gamma   90.00
#
_symmetry.space_group_name_H-M   'P 1'
#
loop_
_entity.id
_entity.type
_entity.pdbx_description
1 polymer ?
#
loop_
_entity_poly.entity_id
_entity_poly.type
_entity_poly.pdbx_seq_one_letter_code
_entity_poly.pdbx_strand_id
1 'polypeptide(L)'
;MTAQDLVQQSGLGERKWRRRSLWALLLLIPLTFAVEVYDSIKALLADNDLFARRVAWGQSVHFGGSDWKLTDLRGAFGMANLPPDSVPVLADFSVKVGDPDLQKLWLGCKVMLIDAAGRRWAPTSAVTLKAPGDVQTCTSAIFSGAKSGDTLNLRETFLVPKDVTKTIRPAVGLASERPHFLLFQLEKD
;
A
#
# COMPACT_ATOMS: atom_id res chain seq x y z
N MET A 1 -71.65 16.76 5.53
CA MET A 1 -70.31 16.27 5.94
C MET A 1 -70.41 15.77 7.36
N THR A 2 -70.33 14.46 7.58
CA THR A 2 -70.48 13.85 8.91
C THR A 2 -69.13 13.70 9.59
N ALA A 3 -69.11 13.69 10.93
CA ALA A 3 -67.88 13.55 11.72
C ALA A 3 -67.09 12.25 11.40
N GLN A 4 -67.78 11.22 10.86
CA GLN A 4 -67.15 9.99 10.38
C GLN A 4 -66.26 10.19 9.15
N ASP A 5 -66.60 11.09 8.22
CA ASP A 5 -65.76 11.39 7.06
C ASP A 5 -64.44 12.05 7.46
N LEU A 6 -64.46 12.91 8.48
CA LEU A 6 -63.26 13.62 8.97
C LEU A 6 -62.28 12.67 9.69
N VAL A 7 -62.80 11.70 10.45
CA VAL A 7 -61.99 10.67 11.13
C VAL A 7 -61.42 9.65 10.14
N GLN A 8 -62.16 9.34 9.07
CA GLN A 8 -61.71 8.42 8.04
C GLN A 8 -60.68 9.06 7.10
N GLN A 9 -60.82 10.35 6.79
CA GLN A 9 -59.82 11.12 6.04
C GLN A 9 -58.53 11.35 6.84
N SER A 10 -58.61 11.58 8.16
CA SER A 10 -57.42 11.74 9.01
C SER A 10 -56.61 10.44 9.12
N GLY A 11 -57.25 9.27 9.29
CA GLY A 11 -56.57 7.98 9.36
C GLY A 11 -55.89 7.53 8.06
N LEU A 12 -56.45 7.88 6.89
CA LEU A 12 -55.82 7.64 5.59
C LEU A 12 -54.63 8.58 5.34
N GLY A 13 -54.74 9.84 5.77
CA GLY A 13 -53.65 10.81 5.75
C GLY A 13 -52.47 10.37 6.61
N GLU A 14 -52.74 9.91 7.84
CA GLU A 14 -51.75 9.44 8.80
C GLU A 14 -50.97 8.22 8.28
N ARG A 15 -51.66 7.23 7.66
CA ARG A 15 -51.00 6.07 7.02
C ARG A 15 -50.10 6.47 5.85
N LYS A 16 -50.52 7.45 5.03
CA LYS A 16 -49.74 7.95 3.89
C LYS A 16 -48.49 8.70 4.35
N TRP A 17 -48.60 9.51 5.41
CA TRP A 17 -47.46 10.18 6.04
C TRP A 17 -46.51 9.20 6.70
N ARG A 18 -47.03 8.19 7.40
CA ARG A 18 -46.20 7.14 8.02
C ARG A 18 -45.40 6.34 6.99
N ARG A 19 -46.00 5.97 5.84
CA ARG A 19 -45.27 5.33 4.73
C ARG A 19 -44.19 6.24 4.13
N ARG A 20 -44.47 7.54 3.96
CA ARG A 20 -43.48 8.50 3.45
C ARG A 20 -42.30 8.66 4.41
N SER A 21 -42.56 8.75 5.72
CA SER A 21 -41.48 8.78 6.72
C SER A 21 -40.65 7.49 6.74
N LEU A 22 -41.28 6.32 6.59
CA LEU A 22 -40.55 5.05 6.50
C LEU A 22 -39.65 4.98 5.25
N TRP A 23 -40.14 5.43 4.10
CA TRP A 23 -39.33 5.54 2.88
C TRP A 23 -38.21 6.57 3.01
N ALA A 24 -38.49 7.70 3.65
CA ALA A 24 -37.48 8.70 3.94
C ALA A 24 -36.40 8.13 4.85
N LEU A 25 -36.76 7.35 5.88
CA LEU A 25 -35.80 6.68 6.76
C LEU A 25 -34.89 5.72 6.00
N LEU A 26 -35.49 4.89 5.13
CA LEU A 26 -34.76 3.93 4.30
C LEU A 26 -33.74 4.59 3.37
N LEU A 27 -33.99 5.84 2.98
CA LEU A 27 -33.09 6.61 2.13
C LEU A 27 -32.08 7.43 2.94
N LEU A 28 -32.51 8.03 4.05
CA LEU A 28 -31.69 8.91 4.87
C LEU A 28 -30.63 8.14 5.65
N ILE A 29 -30.96 6.97 6.20
CA ILE A 29 -30.01 6.15 6.96
C ILE A 29 -28.76 5.77 6.13
N PRO A 30 -28.88 5.17 4.93
CA PRO A 30 -27.70 4.85 4.13
C PRO A 30 -26.98 6.11 3.64
N LEU A 31 -27.72 7.20 3.37
CA LEU A 31 -27.10 8.46 2.94
C LEU A 31 -26.25 9.09 4.05
N THR A 32 -26.75 9.16 5.29
CA THR A 32 -25.97 9.67 6.42
C THR A 32 -24.78 8.76 6.70
N PHE A 33 -24.98 7.45 6.66
CA PHE A 33 -23.88 6.49 6.83
C PHE A 33 -22.80 6.66 5.76
N ALA A 34 -23.19 6.87 4.51
CA ALA A 34 -22.24 7.11 3.42
C ALA A 34 -21.41 8.38 3.67
N VAL A 35 -22.02 9.46 4.15
CA VAL A 35 -21.30 10.71 4.48
C VAL A 35 -20.32 10.51 5.63
N GLU A 36 -20.75 9.85 6.72
CA GLU A 36 -19.90 9.60 7.89
C GLU A 36 -18.70 8.69 7.57
N VAL A 37 -18.91 7.67 6.74
CA VAL A 37 -17.86 6.69 6.41
C VAL A 37 -16.96 7.18 5.26
N TYR A 38 -17.38 8.18 4.51
CA TYR A 38 -16.64 8.67 3.34
C TYR A 38 -15.23 9.14 3.68
N ASP A 39 -15.08 9.98 4.70
CA ASP A 39 -13.77 10.48 5.12
C ASP A 39 -12.90 9.36 5.69
N SER A 40 -13.51 8.39 6.37
CA SER A 40 -12.81 7.19 6.85
C SER A 40 -12.28 6.34 5.69
N ILE A 41 -13.08 6.13 4.63
CA ILE A 41 -12.65 5.41 3.43
C ILE A 41 -11.54 6.18 2.71
N LYS A 42 -11.68 7.50 2.58
CA LYS A 42 -10.64 8.35 1.98
C LYS A 42 -9.32 8.25 2.75
N ALA A 43 -9.36 8.37 4.07
CA ALA A 43 -8.18 8.23 4.91
C ALA A 43 -7.56 6.83 4.75
N LEU A 44 -8.39 5.79 4.77
CA LEU A 44 -7.93 4.42 4.55
C LEU A 44 -7.23 4.26 3.20
N LEU A 45 -7.79 4.79 2.12
CA LEU A 45 -7.19 4.73 0.79
C LEU A 45 -5.90 5.56 0.68
N ALA A 46 -5.86 6.73 1.34
CA ALA A 46 -4.68 7.60 1.34
C ALA A 46 -3.52 7.03 2.17
N ASP A 47 -3.81 6.21 3.19
CA ASP A 47 -2.78 5.68 4.10
C ASP A 47 -2.30 4.26 3.76
N ASN A 48 -3.04 3.53 2.93
CA ASN A 48 -2.80 2.10 2.71
C ASN A 48 -2.46 1.74 1.26
N ASP A 49 -1.52 0.81 1.14
CA ASP A 49 -1.14 0.15 -0.11
C ASP A 49 -2.07 -1.05 -0.35
N LEU A 50 -3.11 -0.85 -1.16
CA LEU A 50 -4.22 -1.79 -1.34
C LEU A 50 -4.22 -2.49 -2.69
N PHE A 51 -3.88 -1.77 -3.77
CA PHE A 51 -3.99 -2.29 -5.13
C PHE A 51 -2.62 -2.58 -5.74
N ALA A 52 -2.30 -3.86 -5.88
CA ALA A 52 -1.04 -4.32 -6.44
C ALA A 52 -0.98 -4.07 -7.96
N ARG A 53 0.06 -3.38 -8.41
CA ARG A 53 0.49 -3.33 -9.81
C ARG A 53 1.64 -4.31 -9.98
N ARG A 54 1.39 -5.40 -10.71
CA ARG A 54 2.40 -6.44 -10.94
C ARG A 54 3.44 -5.96 -11.94
N VAL A 55 4.71 -6.21 -11.61
CA VAL A 55 5.87 -5.82 -12.43
C VAL A 55 6.73 -7.07 -12.63
N ALA A 56 7.12 -7.37 -13.87
CA ALA A 56 7.98 -8.50 -14.14
C ALA A 56 9.39 -8.26 -13.58
N TRP A 57 10.14 -9.34 -13.32
CA TRP A 57 11.54 -9.24 -12.90
C TRP A 57 12.37 -8.46 -13.93
N GLY A 58 13.25 -7.58 -13.45
CA GLY A 58 14.12 -6.77 -14.30
C GLY A 58 13.41 -5.72 -15.18
N GLN A 59 12.08 -5.66 -15.17
CA GLN A 59 11.31 -4.63 -15.85
C GLN A 59 11.43 -3.29 -15.12
N SER A 60 11.57 -2.22 -15.90
CA SER A 60 11.50 -0.84 -15.39
C SER A 60 10.05 -0.35 -15.46
N VAL A 61 9.55 0.25 -14.38
CA VAL A 61 8.19 0.82 -14.32
C VAL A 61 8.19 2.20 -13.68
N HIS A 62 7.42 3.12 -14.25
CA HIS A 62 7.29 4.46 -13.70
C HIS A 62 6.37 4.46 -12.47
N PHE A 63 6.85 5.02 -11.36
CA PHE A 63 6.14 5.07 -10.08
C PHE A 63 6.73 6.15 -9.17
N GLY A 64 5.89 7.05 -8.65
CA GLY A 64 6.31 8.16 -7.79
C GLY A 64 7.32 9.08 -8.46
N GLY A 65 7.10 9.39 -9.74
CA GLY A 65 7.97 10.27 -10.55
C GLY A 65 9.34 9.67 -10.89
N SER A 66 9.57 8.38 -10.67
CA SER A 66 10.83 7.71 -10.98
C SER A 66 10.60 6.34 -11.61
N ASP A 67 11.60 5.83 -12.33
CA ASP A 67 11.52 4.50 -12.93
C ASP A 67 12.20 3.48 -12.03
N TRP A 68 11.40 2.56 -11.50
CA TRP A 68 11.82 1.51 -10.56
C TRP A 68 12.09 0.21 -11.27
N LYS A 69 13.20 -0.44 -10.91
CA LYS A 69 13.56 -1.77 -11.38
C LYS A 69 14.09 -2.61 -10.23
N LEU A 70 13.51 -3.79 -10.03
CA LEU A 70 14.10 -4.81 -9.15
C LEU A 70 15.31 -5.42 -9.87
N THR A 71 16.48 -5.33 -9.25
CA THR A 71 17.76 -5.80 -9.82
C THR A 71 18.26 -7.07 -9.17
N ASP A 72 18.01 -7.25 -7.88
CA ASP A 72 18.35 -8.49 -7.19
C ASP A 72 17.43 -8.74 -5.99
N LEU A 73 17.26 -10.03 -5.66
CA LEU A 73 16.54 -10.51 -4.50
C LEU A 73 17.20 -11.80 -4.03
N ARG A 74 17.89 -11.73 -2.90
CA ARG A 74 18.69 -12.86 -2.42
C ARG A 74 18.57 -13.06 -0.92
N GLY A 75 18.52 -14.32 -0.51
CA GLY A 75 18.66 -14.72 0.88
C GLY A 75 20.14 -14.82 1.29
N ALA A 76 20.52 -14.24 2.41
CA ALA A 76 21.85 -14.39 3.01
C ALA A 76 21.83 -15.56 4.01
N PHE A 77 22.12 -16.76 3.51
CA PHE A 77 22.14 -17.97 4.34
C PHE A 77 23.44 -18.09 5.15
N GLY A 78 23.36 -18.72 6.33
CA GLY A 78 24.55 -19.11 7.11
C GLY A 78 25.14 -18.03 8.01
N MET A 79 24.42 -16.93 8.28
CA MET A 79 24.86 -15.97 9.29
C MET A 79 24.67 -16.50 10.72
N ALA A 80 25.69 -16.30 11.54
CA ALA A 80 25.64 -16.59 12.97
C ALA A 80 24.81 -15.51 13.71
N ASN A 81 24.26 -15.86 14.88
CA ASN A 81 23.50 -14.97 15.77
C ASN A 81 22.12 -14.49 15.25
N LEU A 82 21.50 -15.26 14.36
CA LEU A 82 20.11 -15.03 13.96
C LEU A 82 19.16 -15.94 14.75
N PRO A 83 17.90 -15.50 14.97
CA PRO A 83 16.86 -16.39 15.49
C PRO A 83 16.76 -17.69 14.68
N PRO A 84 16.43 -18.82 15.32
CA PRO A 84 16.23 -20.08 14.61
C PRO A 84 15.19 -19.91 13.51
N ASP A 85 15.40 -20.58 12.38
CA ASP A 85 14.53 -20.56 11.19
C ASP A 85 14.31 -19.18 10.53
N SER A 86 15.14 -18.18 10.86
CA SER A 86 15.12 -16.88 10.19
C SER A 86 16.21 -16.76 9.14
N VAL A 87 15.87 -16.14 8.00
CA VAL A 87 16.75 -15.88 6.87
C VAL A 87 16.68 -14.40 6.54
N PRO A 88 17.82 -13.70 6.53
CA PRO A 88 17.90 -12.35 6.03
C PRO A 88 17.72 -12.34 4.52
N VAL A 89 16.87 -11.46 4.01
CA VAL A 89 16.62 -11.28 2.58
C VAL A 89 16.97 -9.86 2.21
N LEU A 90 17.72 -9.69 1.12
CA LEU A 90 18.08 -8.39 0.55
C LEU A 90 17.28 -8.20 -0.73
N ALA A 91 16.60 -7.06 -0.84
CA ALA A 91 15.96 -6.62 -2.08
C ALA A 91 16.71 -5.40 -2.60
N ASP A 92 17.33 -5.53 -3.77
CA ASP A 92 18.09 -4.47 -4.43
C ASP A 92 17.26 -3.90 -5.58
N PHE A 93 17.16 -2.58 -5.62
CA PHE A 93 16.48 -1.84 -6.68
C PHE A 93 17.43 -0.86 -7.34
N SER A 94 17.24 -0.66 -8.64
CA SER A 94 17.81 0.47 -9.37
C SER A 94 16.67 1.40 -9.72
N VAL A 95 16.81 2.67 -9.35
CA VAL A 95 15.76 3.68 -9.54
C VAL A 95 16.33 4.86 -10.32
N LYS A 96 15.79 5.11 -11.50
CA LYS A 96 16.15 6.29 -12.29
C LYS A 96 15.21 7.43 -11.94
N VAL A 97 15.77 8.51 -11.40
CA VAL A 97 15.01 9.68 -10.96
C VAL A 97 14.50 10.42 -12.19
N GLY A 98 13.18 10.56 -12.30
CA GLY A 98 12.53 11.40 -13.31
C GLY A 98 12.29 12.80 -12.76
N ASP A 99 11.50 12.87 -11.68
CA ASP A 99 11.19 14.08 -10.93
C ASP A 99 12.08 14.17 -9.67
N PRO A 100 12.86 15.25 -9.49
CA PRO A 100 13.77 15.39 -8.35
C PRO A 100 13.08 15.76 -7.02
N ASP A 101 11.77 16.03 -6.98
CA ASP A 101 11.03 16.33 -5.74
C ASP A 101 10.72 15.06 -4.92
N LEU A 102 11.77 14.31 -4.58
CA LEU A 102 11.68 13.03 -3.88
C LEU A 102 11.05 13.17 -2.49
N GLN A 103 11.28 14.30 -1.80
CA GLN A 103 10.70 14.56 -0.47
C GLN A 103 9.17 14.59 -0.50
N LYS A 104 8.58 15.07 -1.59
CA LYS A 104 7.15 15.06 -1.79
C LYS A 104 6.66 13.72 -2.36
N LEU A 105 7.31 13.23 -3.41
CA LEU A 105 6.83 12.08 -4.17
C LEU A 105 7.02 10.75 -3.43
N TRP A 106 8.12 10.62 -2.70
CA TRP A 106 8.47 9.38 -2.01
C TRP A 106 8.19 9.44 -0.51
N LEU A 107 7.45 10.46 -0.06
CA LEU A 107 7.05 10.58 1.34
C LEU A 107 6.39 9.27 1.81
N GLY A 108 6.82 8.77 2.97
CA GLY A 108 6.33 7.50 3.49
C GLY A 108 6.66 6.31 2.59
N CYS A 109 7.81 6.33 1.91
CA CYS A 109 8.28 5.18 1.14
C CYS A 109 8.32 3.92 2.01
N LYS A 110 7.68 2.87 1.50
CA LYS A 110 7.62 1.55 2.14
C LYS A 110 8.07 0.52 1.12
N VAL A 111 9.23 -0.07 1.35
CA VAL A 111 9.61 -1.32 0.70
C VAL A 111 9.23 -2.45 1.64
N MET A 112 8.54 -3.45 1.13
CA MET A 112 8.06 -4.59 1.91
C MET A 112 8.28 -5.88 1.13
N LEU A 113 8.33 -7.00 1.83
CA LEU A 113 8.20 -8.32 1.22
C LEU A 113 6.78 -8.84 1.46
N ILE A 114 6.22 -9.54 0.49
CA ILE A 114 4.88 -10.15 0.56
C ILE A 114 4.96 -11.62 0.15
N ASP A 115 4.42 -12.55 0.93
CA ASP A 115 4.40 -13.99 0.57
C ASP A 115 3.14 -14.40 -0.16
N ALA A 116 3.10 -15.67 -0.54
CA ALA A 116 1.92 -16.31 -1.13
C ALA A 116 0.68 -16.27 -0.21
N ALA A 117 0.86 -16.15 1.11
CA ALA A 117 -0.24 -16.03 2.08
C ALA A 117 -0.68 -14.56 2.29
N GLY A 118 -0.03 -13.59 1.63
CA GLY A 118 -0.33 -12.17 1.76
C GLY A 118 0.24 -11.52 3.03
N ARG A 119 1.06 -12.22 3.81
CA ARG A 119 1.76 -11.64 4.96
C ARG A 119 2.81 -10.65 4.46
N ARG A 120 2.98 -9.56 5.21
CA ARG A 120 3.89 -8.46 4.86
C ARG A 120 5.03 -8.38 5.88
N TRP A 121 6.26 -8.25 5.39
CA TRP A 121 7.44 -8.01 6.22
C TRP A 121 8.02 -6.64 5.96
N ALA A 122 8.27 -5.92 7.04
CA ALA A 122 8.96 -4.64 7.02
C ALA A 122 10.48 -4.86 7.00
N PRO A 123 11.26 -3.88 6.48
CA PRO A 123 12.70 -3.90 6.58
C PRO A 123 13.15 -3.92 8.04
N THR A 124 14.33 -4.48 8.29
CA THR A 124 14.95 -4.53 9.61
C THR A 124 16.32 -3.89 9.58
N SER A 125 16.64 -3.19 10.66
CA SER A 125 17.99 -2.70 10.96
C SER A 125 18.77 -3.64 11.89
N ALA A 126 18.15 -4.73 12.35
CA ALA A 126 18.79 -5.68 13.27
C ALA A 126 19.95 -6.46 12.62
N VAL A 127 19.95 -6.54 11.29
CA VAL A 127 20.96 -7.24 10.51
C VAL A 127 21.53 -6.29 9.47
N THR A 128 22.76 -5.85 9.69
CA THR A 128 23.47 -4.99 8.73
C THR A 128 24.43 -5.85 7.92
N LEU A 129 24.05 -6.12 6.67
CA LEU A 129 24.97 -6.72 5.70
C LEU A 129 25.79 -5.60 5.06
N LYS A 130 27.09 -5.84 4.85
CA LYS A 130 27.96 -4.87 4.17
C LYS A 130 27.39 -4.56 2.80
N ALA A 131 26.99 -3.31 2.61
CA ALA A 131 26.62 -2.78 1.31
C ALA A 131 27.78 -1.99 0.70
N PRO A 132 27.91 -1.96 -0.63
CA PRO A 132 28.72 -0.96 -1.32
C PRO A 132 28.31 0.45 -0.88
N GLY A 133 29.26 1.39 -0.83
CA GLY A 133 29.06 2.72 -0.23
C GLY A 133 28.07 3.63 -0.96
N ASP A 134 27.64 3.28 -2.17
CA ASP A 134 26.67 4.01 -2.99
C ASP A 134 25.21 3.55 -2.77
N VAL A 135 25.00 2.53 -1.93
CA VAL A 135 23.68 1.92 -1.73
C VAL A 135 22.94 2.58 -0.56
N GLN A 136 21.69 2.95 -0.80
CA GLN A 136 20.84 3.67 0.15
C GLN A 136 19.58 2.85 0.51
N THR A 137 18.95 3.14 1.64
CA THR A 137 17.58 2.65 1.90
C THR A 137 16.59 3.56 1.20
N CYS A 138 15.35 3.12 1.02
CA CYS A 138 14.34 3.97 0.41
C CYS A 138 14.11 5.25 1.22
N THR A 139 14.10 5.14 2.56
CA THR A 139 13.93 6.29 3.45
C THR A 139 15.08 7.28 3.33
N SER A 140 16.34 6.82 3.25
CA SER A 140 17.48 7.74 3.09
C SER A 140 17.52 8.37 1.70
N ALA A 141 17.09 7.64 0.66
CA ALA A 141 17.08 8.11 -0.71
C ALA A 141 16.21 9.36 -0.94
N ILE A 142 15.16 9.53 -0.13
CA ILE A 142 14.31 10.73 -0.11
C ILE A 142 15.15 12.01 0.12
N PHE A 143 16.23 11.91 0.89
CA PHE A 143 17.11 13.01 1.25
C PHE A 143 18.45 12.99 0.51
N SER A 144 18.57 12.20 -0.55
CA SER A 144 19.82 12.01 -1.29
C SER A 144 20.27 13.24 -2.08
N GLY A 145 19.34 14.17 -2.38
CA GLY A 145 19.61 15.32 -3.24
C GLY A 145 19.77 14.97 -4.72
N ALA A 146 19.31 13.78 -5.13
CA ALA A 146 19.35 13.31 -6.50
C ALA A 146 18.59 14.23 -7.46
N LYS A 147 19.14 14.35 -8.67
CA LYS A 147 18.59 15.15 -9.76
C LYS A 147 17.88 14.27 -10.78
N SER A 148 17.07 14.90 -11.63
CA SER A 148 16.49 14.21 -12.79
C SER A 148 17.59 13.59 -13.66
N GLY A 149 17.41 12.32 -14.01
CA GLY A 149 18.37 11.50 -14.75
C GLY A 149 19.30 10.67 -13.88
N ASP A 150 19.46 10.99 -12.59
CA ASP A 150 20.32 10.24 -11.68
C ASP A 150 19.78 8.82 -11.47
N THR A 151 20.68 7.87 -11.23
CA THR A 151 20.31 6.50 -10.87
C THR A 151 20.70 6.22 -9.42
N LEU A 152 19.72 5.87 -8.61
CA LEU A 152 19.88 5.49 -7.22
C LEU A 152 19.87 3.97 -7.09
N ASN A 153 20.85 3.44 -6.38
CA ASN A 153 20.89 2.04 -5.99
C ASN A 153 20.33 1.91 -4.58
N LEU A 154 19.18 1.23 -4.46
CA LEU A 154 18.51 1.02 -3.19
C LEU A 154 18.68 -0.42 -2.73
N ARG A 155 18.83 -0.61 -1.43
CA ARG A 155 18.79 -1.94 -0.80
C ARG A 155 18.02 -1.88 0.49
N GLU A 156 17.13 -2.84 0.63
CA GLU A 156 16.38 -3.06 1.85
C GLU A 156 16.67 -4.46 2.37
N THR A 157 16.90 -4.55 3.68
CA THR A 157 17.21 -5.81 4.35
C THR A 157 16.03 -6.22 5.21
N PHE A 158 15.65 -7.48 5.12
CA PHE A 158 14.50 -8.06 5.80
C PHE A 158 14.96 -9.28 6.60
N LEU A 159 14.21 -9.65 7.63
CA LEU A 159 14.37 -10.93 8.31
C LEU A 159 13.06 -11.69 8.22
N VAL A 160 13.08 -12.84 7.56
CA VAL A 160 11.86 -13.61 7.27
C VAL A 160 12.06 -15.08 7.62
N PRO A 161 10.97 -15.81 7.91
CA PRO A 161 11.05 -17.26 8.10
C PRO A 161 11.59 -17.98 6.85
N LYS A 162 12.35 -19.07 7.04
CA LYS A 162 12.98 -19.81 5.94
C LYS A 162 11.98 -20.38 4.93
N ASP A 163 10.80 -20.81 5.41
CA ASP A 163 9.72 -21.40 4.60
C ASP A 163 9.16 -20.43 3.55
N VAL A 164 9.15 -19.13 3.84
CA VAL A 164 8.56 -18.13 2.93
C VAL A 164 9.51 -17.62 1.85
N THR A 165 10.81 -17.83 2.01
CA THR A 165 11.87 -17.27 1.13
C THR A 165 11.67 -17.62 -0.35
N LYS A 166 11.04 -18.76 -0.67
CA LYS A 166 10.80 -19.21 -2.05
C LYS A 166 9.63 -18.51 -2.74
N THR A 167 8.74 -17.90 -1.98
CA THR A 167 7.48 -17.31 -2.49
C THR A 167 7.40 -15.82 -2.26
N ILE A 168 8.42 -15.25 -1.62
CA ILE A 168 8.41 -13.85 -1.19
C ILE A 168 8.61 -12.94 -2.39
N ARG A 169 7.82 -11.87 -2.46
CA ARG A 169 7.83 -10.90 -3.54
C ARG A 169 8.10 -9.50 -3.01
N PRO A 170 9.08 -8.77 -3.57
CA PRO A 170 9.32 -7.39 -3.19
C PRO A 170 8.19 -6.50 -3.65
N ALA A 171 7.84 -5.54 -2.82
CA ALA A 171 6.82 -4.55 -3.10
C ALA A 171 7.28 -3.16 -2.65
N VAL A 172 6.84 -2.14 -3.39
CA VAL A 172 7.17 -0.73 -3.15
C VAL A 172 5.89 0.08 -3.12
N GLY A 173 5.66 0.79 -2.02
CA GLY A 173 4.58 1.76 -1.84
C GLY A 173 5.15 3.15 -1.58
N LEU A 174 4.54 4.16 -2.20
CA LEU A 174 4.90 5.58 -2.05
C LEU A 174 3.61 6.36 -1.78
N ALA A 175 3.62 7.36 -0.90
CA ALA A 175 2.39 8.09 -0.57
C ALA A 175 1.76 8.78 -1.80
N SER A 176 2.57 9.23 -2.76
CA SER A 176 2.08 9.87 -3.99
C SER A 176 1.29 8.94 -4.92
N GLU A 177 1.45 7.61 -4.76
CA GLU A 177 0.86 6.61 -5.65
C GLU A 177 -0.26 5.80 -4.99
N ARG A 178 -0.45 5.99 -3.68
CA ARG A 178 -1.52 5.32 -2.94
C ARG A 178 -2.88 5.63 -3.56
N PRO A 179 -3.81 4.66 -3.58
CA PRO A 179 -3.75 3.35 -2.92
C PRO A 179 -3.00 2.25 -3.68
N HIS A 180 -2.29 2.57 -4.76
CA HIS A 180 -1.56 1.58 -5.55
C HIS A 180 -0.14 1.36 -5.03
N PHE A 181 0.37 0.15 -5.23
CA PHE A 181 1.76 -0.20 -4.93
C PHE A 181 2.31 -1.15 -5.98
N LEU A 182 3.62 -1.18 -6.16
CA LEU A 182 4.29 -2.12 -7.05
C LEU A 182 4.49 -3.47 -6.37
N LEU A 183 4.24 -4.56 -7.09
CA LEU A 183 4.51 -5.93 -6.65
C LEU A 183 5.37 -6.64 -7.71
N PHE A 184 6.65 -6.79 -7.43
CA PHE A 184 7.60 -7.39 -8.36
C PHE A 184 7.51 -8.92 -8.32
N GLN A 185 7.51 -9.53 -9.50
CA GLN A 185 7.61 -10.98 -9.65
C GLN A 185 9.04 -11.46 -9.46
N LEU A 186 9.20 -12.75 -9.13
CA LEU A 186 10.50 -13.39 -9.05
C LEU A 186 11.08 -13.63 -10.45
N GLU A 187 12.40 -13.78 -10.55
CA GLU A 187 13.08 -14.06 -11.84
C GLU A 187 12.57 -15.32 -12.55
N LYS A 188 12.04 -16.28 -11.79
CA LYS A 188 11.57 -17.58 -12.29
C LYS A 188 10.04 -17.70 -12.33
N ASP A 189 9.30 -16.61 -12.13
CA ASP A 189 7.84 -16.55 -12.33
C ASP A 189 7.51 -16.39 -13.82
#